data_AF-A0A962Y8F4-F1
#
_entry.id   AF-A0A962Y8F4-F1
#
_cell.length_a   1.000
_cell.length_b   1.000
_cell.length_c   1.000
_cell.angle_alpha   90.00
_cell.angle_beta   90.00
_cell.angle_gamma   90.00
#
_symmetry.space_group_name_H-M   'P 1'
#
loop_
_entity.id
_entity.type
_entity.pdbx_description
1 polymer ?
#
loop_
_entity_poly.entity_id
_entity_poly.type
_entity_poly.pdbx_seq_one_letter_code
_entity_poly.pdbx_strand_id
1 'polypeptide(L)' 'FSVKWWNTLHQGSTIKLNAESTMDDTMLTAMLIMTLGFWAYSIAVAMARVRAIILERERNTSWARELNTAEA' A
#
# COMPACT_ATOMS: atom_id res chain seq x y z
N PHE A 1 7.87 38.40 -10.25
CA PHE A 1 7.86 37.03 -9.69
C PHE A 1 6.56 36.26 -9.92
N SER A 2 5.39 36.91 -10.08
CA SER A 2 4.10 36.25 -10.36
C SER A 2 4.06 35.43 -11.68
N VAL A 3 4.62 35.97 -12.78
CA VAL A 3 4.50 35.35 -14.12
C VAL A 3 5.28 34.03 -14.26
N LYS A 4 6.44 33.89 -13.61
CA LYS A 4 7.19 32.62 -13.60
C LYS A 4 6.47 31.54 -12.80
N TRP A 5 5.83 31.92 -11.69
CA TRP A 5 5.07 30.99 -10.84
C TRP A 5 3.84 30.42 -11.56
N TRP A 6 3.11 31.26 -12.30
CA TRP A 6 1.98 30.81 -13.13
C TRP A 6 2.37 29.74 -14.14
N ASN A 7 3.56 29.88 -14.77
CA ASN A 7 4.09 28.89 -15.71
C ASN A 7 4.57 27.59 -15.04
N THR A 8 5.03 27.63 -13.78
CA THR A 8 5.42 26.42 -13.05
C THR A 8 4.22 25.64 -12.50
N LEU A 9 3.12 26.33 -12.14
CA LEU A 9 1.91 25.68 -11.62
C LEU A 9 1.22 24.82 -12.70
N HIS A 10 1.22 25.31 -13.94
CA HIS A 10 0.66 24.60 -15.09
C HIS A 10 1.67 23.74 -15.84
N GLN A 11 2.82 23.38 -15.25
CA GLN A 11 3.68 22.37 -15.85
C GLN A 11 2.91 21.07 -16.01
N GLY A 12 2.75 20.63 -17.26
CA GLY A 12 2.06 19.40 -17.60
C GLY A 12 2.70 18.17 -16.95
N SER A 13 1.98 17.05 -16.90
CA SER A 13 2.49 15.84 -16.25
C SER A 13 3.79 15.37 -16.91
N THR A 14 4.82 15.16 -16.08
CA THR A 14 6.12 14.65 -16.53
C THR A 14 6.06 13.15 -16.82
N ILE A 15 5.17 12.43 -16.15
CA ILE A 15 4.89 11.01 -16.38
C ILE A 15 3.83 10.92 -17.48
N LYS A 16 4.21 10.34 -18.62
CA LYS A 16 3.34 10.09 -19.78
C LYS A 16 3.37 8.60 -20.09
N LEU A 17 2.19 7.98 -20.19
CA LEU A 17 2.06 6.53 -20.38
C LEU A 17 2.17 6.09 -21.85
N ASN A 18 1.88 7.00 -22.79
CA ASN A 18 1.78 6.72 -24.24
C ASN A 18 2.76 7.56 -25.08
N ALA A 19 3.75 8.19 -24.45
CA ALA A 19 4.76 9.02 -25.10
C ALA A 19 6.07 8.94 -24.31
N GLU A 20 7.18 9.33 -24.93
CA GLU A 20 8.49 9.36 -24.28
C GLU A 20 8.43 10.18 -22.99
N SER A 21 8.73 9.52 -21.86
CA SER A 21 8.77 10.14 -20.55
C SER A 21 9.90 11.16 -20.53
N THR A 22 9.58 12.42 -20.23
CA THR A 22 10.59 13.46 -20.03
C THR A 22 11.38 13.30 -18.72
N MET A 23 11.04 12.31 -17.89
CA MET A 23 11.74 11.94 -16.65
C MET A 23 12.68 10.77 -16.90
N ASP A 24 13.90 10.86 -16.35
CA ASP A 24 14.92 9.81 -16.39
C ASP A 24 14.37 8.46 -15.88
N ASP A 25 14.64 7.38 -16.61
CA ASP A 25 14.14 6.02 -16.32
C ASP A 25 14.50 5.54 -14.92
N THR A 26 15.63 6.01 -14.37
CA THR A 26 16.07 5.69 -13.01
C THR A 26 15.09 6.22 -11.97
N MET A 27 14.60 7.44 -12.17
CA MET A 27 13.66 8.06 -11.25
C MET A 27 12.29 7.37 -11.29
N LEU A 28 11.79 7.07 -12.49
CA LEU A 28 10.54 6.35 -12.67
C LEU A 28 10.61 4.97 -12.01
N THR A 29 11.70 4.24 -12.22
CA THR A 29 11.91 2.91 -11.63
C THR A 29 11.93 2.98 -10.10
N ALA A 30 12.64 3.95 -9.51
CA ALA A 30 12.65 4.15 -8.07
C ALA A 30 11.25 4.43 -7.50
N MET A 31 10.46 5.27 -8.19
CA MET A 31 9.07 5.56 -7.80
C MET A 31 8.18 4.32 -7.84
N LEU A 32 8.31 3.49 -8.88
CA LEU A 32 7.54 2.26 -9.01
C LEU A 32 7.91 1.24 -7.92
N ILE A 33 9.21 1.05 -7.65
CA ILE A 33 9.68 0.17 -6.59
C ILE A 33 9.12 0.60 -5.24
N MET A 34 9.21 1.89 -4.90
CA MET A 34 8.70 2.40 -3.63
C MET A 34 7.17 2.27 -3.54
N THR A 35 6.46 2.57 -4.62
CA THR A 35 5.00 2.43 -4.69
C THR A 35 4.58 0.98 -4.42
N LEU A 36 5.19 0.02 -5.11
CA LEU A 36 4.91 -1.40 -4.92
C LEU A 36 5.31 -1.87 -3.51
N GLY A 37 6.44 -1.40 -2.99
CA GLY A 37 6.90 -1.69 -1.62
C GLY A 37 5.90 -1.24 -0.56
N PHE A 38 5.38 -0.01 -0.66
CA PHE A 38 4.37 0.51 0.27
C PHE A 38 3.04 -0.23 0.17
N TRP A 39 2.62 -0.63 -1.05
CA TRP A 39 1.43 -1.45 -1.24
C TRP A 39 1.58 -2.84 -0.61
N ALA A 40 2.71 -3.51 -0.87
CA ALA A 40 3.00 -4.82 -0.28
C ALA A 40 3.01 -4.76 1.26
N TYR A 41 3.66 -3.74 1.83
CA TYR A 41 3.67 -3.52 3.27
C TYR A 41 2.25 -3.27 3.82
N SER A 42 1.47 -2.41 3.16
CA SER A 42 0.10 -2.10 3.58
C SER A 42 -0.80 -3.33 3.59
N ILE A 43 -0.69 -4.18 2.55
CA ILE A 43 -1.41 -5.45 2.46
C ILE A 43 -0.99 -6.40 3.59
N ALA A 44 0.32 -6.56 3.82
CA ALA A 44 0.84 -7.43 4.87
C ALA A 44 0.33 -7.02 6.27
N VAL A 45 0.37 -5.72 6.58
CA VAL A 45 -0.14 -5.18 7.85
C VAL A 45 -1.66 -5.36 7.96
N ALA A 46 -2.41 -5.15 6.86
CA ALA A 46 -3.85 -5.38 6.85
C ALA A 46 -4.19 -6.85 7.15
N MET A 47 -3.50 -7.80 6.53
CA MET A 47 -3.68 -9.23 6.78
C MET A 47 -3.32 -9.61 8.22
N ALA A 48 -2.20 -9.09 8.75
CA ALA A 48 -1.81 -9.33 10.14
C ALA A 48 -2.87 -8.81 11.12
N ARG A 49 -3.45 -7.63 10.84
CA ARG A 49 -4.55 -7.07 11.64
C ARG A 49 -5.82 -7.91 11.55
N VAL A 50 -6.20 -8.37 10.36
CA VAL A 50 -7.36 -9.25 10.17
C VAL A 50 -7.19 -10.54 10.99
N ARG A 51 -6.00 -11.15 10.96
CA ARG A 51 -5.70 -12.34 11.78
C ARG A 51 -5.89 -12.07 13.27
N ALA A 52 -5.40 -10.93 13.77
CA ALA A 52 -5.58 -10.56 15.18
C ALA A 52 -7.06 -10.36 15.54
N ILE A 53 -7.85 -9.74 14.66
CA ILE A 53 -9.29 -9.53 14.87
C ILE A 53 -10.04 -10.87 14.89
N ILE A 54 -9.70 -11.80 14.00
CA ILE A 54 -10.30 -13.14 13.96
C ILE A 54 -10.02 -13.87 15.27
N LEU A 55 -8.76 -13.90 15.71
CA LEU A 55 -8.38 -14.54 16.99
C LEU A 55 -9.12 -13.94 18.18
N GLU A 56 -9.24 -12.61 18.26
CA GLU A 56 -9.97 -11.96 19.36
C GLU A 56 -11.48 -12.27 19.33
N ARG A 57 -12.08 -12.35 18.14
CA ARG A 57 -13.50 -12.72 17.98
C ARG A 57 -13.74 -14.18 18.34
N GLU A 58 -12.89 -15.08 17.85
CA GLU A 58 -13.04 -16.52 18.03
C GLU A 58 -12.67 -16.98 19.46
N ARG A 59 -11.84 -16.21 20.18
CA ARG A 59 -11.50 -16.48 21.59
C ARG A 59 -12.72 -16.61 22.51
N ASN A 60 -13.82 -15.92 22.21
CA ASN A 60 -15.07 -15.99 22.97
C ASN A 60 -16.13 -16.92 22.36
N THR A 61 -15.83 -17.59 21.25
CA THR A 61 -16.76 -18.54 20.64
C THR A 61 -16.65 -19.92 21.29
N SER A 62 -17.78 -20.59 21.49
CA SER A 62 -17.88 -21.88 22.18
C SER A 62 -17.10 -23.00 21.48
N TRP A 63 -17.04 -22.99 20.15
CA TRP A 63 -16.33 -24.01 19.37
C TRP A 63 -14.80 -23.96 19.57
N ALA A 64 -14.22 -22.77 19.76
CA ALA A 64 -12.78 -22.63 20.03
C ALA A 64 -12.42 -23.16 21.43
N ARG A 65 -13.35 -23.10 22.38
CA ARG A 65 -13.21 -23.76 23.70
C ARG A 65 -13.33 -25.27 23.59
N GLU A 66 -14.28 -25.77 22.79
CA GLU A 66 -14.47 -27.21 22.55
C GLU A 66 -13.24 -27.88 21.91
N LEU A 67 -12.60 -27.24 20.94
CA LEU A 67 -11.35 -27.75 20.34
C LEU A 67 -10.22 -27.85 21.36
N ASN A 68 -10.07 -26.86 22.24
CA ASN A 68 -9.04 -26.84 23.28
C ASN A 68 -9.29 -27.90 24.37
N THR A 69 -10.56 -28.25 24.64
CA THR A 69 -10.92 -29.37 25.52
C THR A 69 -10.86 -30.73 24.86
N ALA A 70 -10.99 -30.82 23.53
CA ALA A 70 -10.91 -32.09 22.79
C ALA A 70 -9.47 -32.56 22.55
N GLU A 71 -8.50 -31.64 22.58
CA GLU A 71 -7.06 -31.95 22.54
C GLU A 71 -6.45 -32.26 23.93
N ALA A 72 -7.21 -32.11 25.02
CA ALA A 72 -6.81 -32.40 26.40
C ALA A 72 -7.31 -33.78 26.86
#